data_AF-A0A3A6PMI5-F1
#
_entry.id   AF-A0A3A6PMI5-F1
#
_cell.length_a   1.000
_cell.length_b   1.000
_cell.length_c   1.000
_cell.angle_alpha   90.00
_cell.angle_beta   90.00
_cell.angle_gamma   90.00
#
_symmetry.space_group_name_H-M   'P 1'
#
loop_
_entity.id
_entity.type
_entity.pdbx_description
1 polymer ?
#
loop_
_entity_poly.entity_id
_entity_poly.type
_entity_poly.pdbx_seq_one_letter_code
_entity_poly.pdbx_strand_id
1 'polypeptide(L)'
;MKLQDQKWSDQFDVYPIDGSVIDGLDWAIVIGGAVGTIICAAAFFYWIFKLLAHLWAANAGKVAMNDPVFWKRMGIGLIILMVLMSGLWLLIIERMFDEINQSLKGWYTK
;
A
#
# COMPACT_ATOMS: atom_id res chain seq x y z
N MET A 1 32.74 -24.80 39.99
CA MET A 1 33.03 -23.79 38.95
C MET A 1 31.72 -23.57 38.19
N LYS A 2 30.99 -22.49 38.51
CA LYS A 2 29.65 -22.19 37.96
C LYS A 2 29.78 -20.99 37.03
N LEU A 3 29.90 -21.19 35.72
CA LEU A 3 30.02 -20.07 34.76
C LEU A 3 29.49 -20.36 33.34
N GLN A 4 28.50 -21.24 33.14
CA GLN A 4 27.94 -21.42 31.77
C GLN A 4 26.42 -21.52 31.67
N ASP A 5 25.67 -21.32 32.75
CA ASP A 5 24.21 -21.61 32.75
C ASP A 5 23.33 -20.37 32.51
N GLN A 6 23.92 -19.19 32.26
CA GLN A 6 23.19 -17.90 32.26
C GLN A 6 23.05 -17.20 30.89
N LYS A 7 23.23 -17.88 29.75
CA LYS A 7 23.16 -17.19 28.44
C LYS A 7 22.09 -17.66 27.46
N TRP A 8 21.26 -18.61 27.85
CA TRP A 8 20.24 -19.19 26.96
C TRP A 8 18.80 -18.77 27.29
N SER A 9 18.53 -18.22 28.47
CA SER A 9 17.17 -17.82 28.86
C SER A 9 16.74 -16.47 28.30
N ASP A 10 17.68 -15.60 27.92
CA ASP A 10 17.37 -14.24 27.45
C ASP A 10 17.08 -14.17 25.93
N GLN A 11 17.30 -15.27 25.19
CA GLN A 11 16.95 -15.35 23.76
C GLN A 11 15.55 -15.92 23.52
N PHE A 12 14.90 -16.43 24.57
CA PHE A 12 13.54 -16.97 24.54
C PHE A 12 12.58 -16.15 25.39
N ASP A 13 12.77 -14.82 25.45
CA ASP A 13 11.61 -13.94 25.59
C ASP A 13 10.82 -14.04 24.28
N VAL A 14 10.09 -15.15 24.20
CA VAL A 14 9.01 -15.40 23.26
C VAL A 14 8.08 -14.23 23.45
N TYR A 15 8.16 -13.23 22.57
CA TYR A 15 7.14 -12.21 22.46
C TYR A 15 5.83 -12.97 22.25
N PRO A 16 4.91 -13.02 23.23
CA PRO A 16 3.58 -13.49 22.92
C PRO A 16 3.06 -12.44 21.94
N ILE A 17 2.89 -12.82 20.68
CA ILE A 17 2.14 -11.98 19.75
C ILE A 17 0.72 -12.02 20.29
N ASP A 18 0.44 -11.02 21.11
CA ASP A 18 -0.81 -10.79 21.81
C ASP A 18 -1.94 -10.73 20.76
N GLY A 19 -3.11 -11.29 21.05
CA GLY A 19 -4.24 -11.29 20.11
C GLY A 19 -4.64 -9.86 19.69
N SER A 20 -4.30 -8.88 20.51
CA SER A 20 -4.42 -7.45 20.24
C SER A 20 -3.58 -6.96 19.05
N VAL A 21 -2.47 -7.63 18.71
CA VAL A 21 -1.63 -7.32 17.52
C VAL A 21 -2.30 -7.81 16.24
N ILE A 22 -2.98 -8.96 16.29
CA ILE A 22 -3.72 -9.53 15.15
C ILE A 22 -5.00 -8.71 14.90
N ASP A 23 -5.75 -8.37 15.95
CA ASP A 23 -6.93 -7.50 15.84
C ASP A 23 -6.55 -6.08 15.42
N GLY A 24 -5.42 -5.56 15.91
CA GLY A 24 -4.88 -4.26 15.51
C GLY A 24 -4.46 -4.23 14.04
N LEU A 25 -4.01 -5.36 13.50
CA LEU A 25 -3.64 -5.50 12.10
C LEU A 25 -4.86 -5.55 11.18
N ASP A 26 -5.91 -6.28 11.56
CA ASP A 26 -7.16 -6.34 10.80
C ASP A 26 -7.82 -4.96 10.70
N TRP A 27 -7.88 -4.25 11.84
CA TRP A 27 -8.35 -2.87 11.88
C TRP A 27 -7.46 -1.90 11.07
N ALA A 28 -6.14 -2.10 11.07
CA ALA A 28 -5.21 -1.31 10.26
C ALA A 28 -5.42 -1.53 8.75
N ILE A 29 -5.73 -2.75 8.32
CA ILE A 29 -6.06 -3.05 6.92
C ILE A 29 -7.39 -2.42 6.53
N VAL A 30 -8.40 -2.48 7.39
CA VAL A 30 -9.72 -1.87 7.13
C VAL A 30 -9.62 -0.34 7.00
N ILE A 31 -8.96 0.32 7.95
CA ILE A 31 -8.74 1.77 7.88
C ILE A 31 -7.80 2.14 6.74
N GLY A 32 -6.72 1.37 6.53
CA GLY A 32 -5.78 1.58 5.44
C GLY A 32 -6.45 1.52 4.08
N GLY A 33 -7.36 0.56 3.88
CA GLY A 33 -8.18 0.44 2.68
C GLY A 33 -9.14 1.61 2.48
N ALA A 34 -9.84 2.03 3.54
CA ALA A 34 -10.76 3.17 3.49
C ALA A 34 -10.02 4.49 3.16
N VAL A 35 -8.91 4.78 3.86
CA VAL A 35 -8.09 5.96 3.61
C VAL A 35 -7.45 5.91 2.22
N GLY A 36 -6.95 4.74 1.81
CA GLY A 36 -6.39 4.52 0.47
C GLY A 36 -7.41 4.79 -0.63
N THR A 37 -8.67 4.40 -0.43
CA THR A 37 -9.77 4.66 -1.37
C THR A 37 -10.06 6.15 -1.50
N ILE A 38 -10.12 6.88 -0.39
CA ILE A 38 -10.33 8.33 -0.39
C ILE A 38 -9.18 9.05 -1.12
N ILE A 39 -7.93 8.66 -0.85
CA ILE A 39 -6.76 9.23 -1.52
C ILE A 39 -6.78 8.95 -3.02
N CYS A 40 -7.13 7.72 -3.43
CA CYS A 40 -7.26 7.36 -4.83
C CYS A 40 -8.35 8.16 -5.53
N ALA A 41 -9.51 8.33 -4.89
CA ALA A 41 -10.59 9.14 -5.43
C ALA A 41 -10.16 10.60 -5.62
N ALA A 42 -9.52 11.20 -4.61
CA ALA A 42 -8.99 12.57 -4.70
C ALA A 42 -7.94 12.71 -5.82
N ALA A 43 -7.03 11.74 -5.93
CA ALA A 43 -6.02 11.72 -6.99
C ALA A 43 -6.64 11.59 -8.39
N PHE A 44 -7.71 10.82 -8.53
CA PHE A 44 -8.48 10.70 -9.77
C PHE A 44 -9.16 12.02 -10.16
N PHE A 45 -9.83 12.69 -9.22
CA PHE A 45 -10.40 14.02 -9.47
C PHE A 45 -9.34 15.05 -9.86
N TYR A 46 -8.20 15.06 -9.17
CA TYR A 46 -7.08 15.92 -9.52
C TYR A 46 -6.56 15.65 -10.94
N TRP A 47 -6.44 14.38 -11.31
CA TRP A 47 -6.03 13.98 -12.66
C TRP A 47 -7.01 14.48 -13.73
N ILE A 48 -8.32 14.33 -13.52
CA ILE A 48 -9.36 14.84 -14.42
C ILE A 48 -9.26 16.36 -14.54
N PHE A 49 -9.16 17.07 -13.41
CA PHE A 49 -9.04 18.53 -13.40
C PHE A 49 -7.84 19.00 -14.22
N LYS A 50 -6.70 18.33 -14.08
CA LYS A 50 -5.49 18.64 -14.83
C LYS A 50 -5.66 18.40 -16.34
N LEU A 51 -6.36 17.34 -16.72
CA LEU A 51 -6.72 17.07 -18.12
C LEU A 51 -7.59 18.19 -18.70
N LEU A 52 -8.67 18.55 -17.99
CA LEU A 52 -9.60 19.59 -18.41
C LEU A 52 -8.93 20.97 -18.49
N ALA A 53 -8.08 21.32 -17.52
CA ALA A 53 -7.33 22.57 -17.53
C ALA A 53 -6.41 22.67 -18.77
N HIS A 54 -5.77 21.57 -19.16
CA HIS A 54 -4.93 21.55 -20.35
C HIS A 54 -5.77 21.66 -21.64
N LEU A 55 -6.90 20.95 -21.73
CA LEU A 55 -7.82 21.05 -22.86
C LEU A 55 -8.37 22.47 -23.01
N TRP A 56 -8.72 23.13 -21.90
CA TRP A 56 -9.20 24.50 -21.91
C TRP A 56 -8.11 25.49 -22.34
N ALA A 57 -6.87 25.29 -21.87
CA ALA A 57 -5.73 26.10 -22.29
C ALA A 57 -5.37 25.89 -23.77
N ALA A 58 -5.50 24.66 -24.29
CA ALA A 58 -5.32 24.35 -25.70
C ALA A 58 -6.42 25.00 -26.56
N ASN A 59 -7.69 24.98 -26.11
CA ASN A 59 -8.79 25.66 -26.79
C ASN A 59 -8.61 27.18 -26.83
N ALA A 60 -8.02 27.76 -25.77
CA ALA A 60 -7.65 29.17 -25.73
C ALA A 60 -6.38 29.51 -26.54
N GLY A 61 -5.78 28.54 -27.25
CA GLY A 61 -4.56 28.71 -28.03
C GLY A 61 -3.30 28.98 -27.19
N LYS A 62 -3.37 28.82 -25.86
CA LYS A 62 -2.26 29.11 -24.94
C LYS A 62 -1.24 27.98 -24.87
N VAL A 63 -1.61 26.77 -25.30
CA VAL A 63 -0.77 25.57 -25.24
C VAL A 63 -0.97 24.72 -26.48
N ALA A 64 0.08 24.05 -26.94
CA ALA A 64 0.01 23.12 -28.06
C ALA A 64 -0.75 21.84 -27.65
N MET A 65 -1.83 21.51 -28.37
CA MET A 65 -2.62 20.30 -28.13
C MET A 65 -1.80 19.02 -28.38
N ASN A 66 -0.75 19.11 -29.20
CA ASN A 66 0.15 18.01 -29.52
C ASN A 66 1.44 18.04 -28.68
N ASP A 67 1.36 18.38 -27.38
CA ASP A 67 2.51 18.26 -26.48
C ASP A 67 2.70 16.79 -26.04
N PRO A 68 3.67 16.05 -26.62
CA PRO A 68 3.86 14.64 -26.31
C PRO A 68 4.31 14.41 -24.87
N VAL A 69 4.98 15.40 -24.25
CA VAL A 69 5.46 15.28 -22.87
C VAL A 69 4.28 15.34 -21.90
N PHE A 70 3.32 16.24 -22.15
CA PHE A 70 2.08 16.30 -21.37
C PHE A 70 1.30 14.99 -21.46
N TRP A 71 1.04 14.50 -22.67
CA TRP A 71 0.27 13.27 -22.88
C TRP A 71 0.97 12.04 -22.28
N LYS A 72 2.29 11.94 -22.38
CA LYS A 72 3.06 10.87 -21.74
C LYS A 72 2.92 10.92 -20.21
N ARG A 73 3.03 12.10 -19.60
CA ARG A 73 2.86 12.27 -18.15
C ARG A 73 1.43 11.94 -17.70
N MET A 74 0.43 12.34 -18.48
CA MET A 74 -0.97 12.02 -18.19
C MET A 74 -1.25 10.53 -18.34
N GLY A 75 -0.73 9.89 -19.38
CA GLY A 75 -0.85 8.45 -19.59
C GLY A 75 -0.19 7.62 -18.48
N ILE A 76 1.04 7.98 -18.07
CA ILE A 76 1.69 7.32 -16.92
C ILE A 76 0.87 7.51 -15.65
N GLY A 77 0.36 8.72 -15.40
CA GLY A 77 -0.51 9.00 -14.25
C GLY A 77 -1.79 8.16 -14.26
N LEU A 78 -2.39 7.95 -15.43
CA LEU A 78 -3.58 7.10 -15.58
C LEU A 78 -3.28 5.64 -15.25
N ILE A 79 -2.16 5.11 -15.74
CA ILE A 79 -1.74 3.72 -15.47
C ILE A 79 -1.54 3.52 -13.96
N ILE A 80 -0.85 4.45 -13.29
CA ILE A 80 -0.63 4.39 -11.84
C ILE A 80 -1.96 4.42 -11.08
N LEU A 81 -2.88 5.32 -11.48
CA LEU A 81 -4.21 5.39 -10.89
C LEU A 81 -5.00 4.10 -11.08
N MET A 82 -4.95 3.49 -12.27
CA MET A 82 -5.64 2.23 -12.53
C MET A 82 -5.09 1.08 -11.68
N VAL A 83 -3.76 1.01 -11.50
CA VAL A 83 -3.14 0.01 -10.61
C VAL A 83 -3.61 0.22 -9.16
N LEU A 84 -3.61 1.46 -8.68
CA LEU A 84 -4.07 1.79 -7.34
C LEU A 84 -5.56 1.48 -7.13
N MET A 85 -6.41 1.81 -8.10
CA MET A 85 -7.86 1.57 -8.02
C MET A 85 -8.25 0.10 -8.21
N SER A 86 -7.43 -0.69 -8.91
CA SER A 86 -7.71 -2.12 -9.14
C SER A 86 -7.70 -2.97 -7.86
N GLY A 87 -7.23 -2.42 -6.73
CA GLY A 87 -7.08 -3.16 -5.48
C GLY A 87 -6.02 -4.26 -5.53
N LEU A 88 -5.27 -4.39 -6.64
CA LEU A 88 -4.19 -5.37 -6.78
C LEU A 88 -3.15 -5.27 -5.66
N TRP A 89 -2.90 -4.05 -5.17
CA TRP A 89 -1.98 -3.83 -4.06
C TRP A 89 -2.52 -4.35 -2.72
N LEU A 90 -3.84 -4.39 -2.51
CA LEU A 90 -4.46 -4.98 -1.32
C LEU A 90 -4.29 -6.51 -1.31
N LEU A 91 -4.48 -7.17 -2.46
CA LEU A 91 -4.26 -8.61 -2.60
C LEU A 91 -2.80 -9.02 -2.34
N ILE A 92 -1.84 -8.16 -2.74
CA ILE A 92 -0.42 -8.37 -2.44
C ILE A 92 -0.19 -8.28 -0.93
N ILE A 93 -0.81 -7.31 -0.25
CA ILE A 93 -0.71 -7.14 1.19
C ILE A 93 -1.32 -8.34 1.92
N GLU A 94 -2.52 -8.80 1.53
CA GLU A 94 -3.15 -9.99 2.09
C GLU A 94 -2.26 -11.22 1.94
N ARG A 95 -1.68 -11.45 0.75
CA ARG A 95 -0.75 -12.55 0.50
C ARG A 95 0.49 -12.50 1.38
N MET A 96 1.08 -11.31 1.55
CA MET A 96 2.24 -11.14 2.44
C MET A 96 1.88 -11.43 3.89
N PHE A 97 0.70 -10.99 4.36
CA PHE A 97 0.26 -11.27 5.73
C PHE A 97 -0.07 -12.75 5.94
N ASP A 98 -0.69 -13.41 4.96
CA ASP A 98 -0.95 -14.84 5.00
C ASP A 98 0.35 -15.65 5.11
N GLU A 99 1.39 -15.30 4.34
CA GLU A 99 2.70 -15.96 4.42
C GLU A 99 3.37 -15.74 5.79
N ILE A 100 3.29 -14.52 6.34
CA ILE A 100 3.77 -14.24 7.69
C ILE A 100 3.01 -15.09 8.71
N ASN A 101 1.68 -15.15 8.63
CA ASN A 101 0.85 -15.92 9.56
C ASN A 101 1.11 -17.44 9.44
N GLN A 102 1.37 -17.93 8.22
CA GLN A 102 1.70 -19.33 7.97
C GLN A 102 3.10 -19.68 8.49
N SER A 103 4.07 -18.77 8.36
CA SER A 103 5.41 -18.93 8.95
C SER A 103 5.40 -18.97 10.47
N LEU A 104 4.50 -18.20 11.10
CA LEU A 104 4.27 -18.19 12.55
C LEU A 104 3.59 -19.49 13.03
N LYS A 105 2.59 -20.00 12.29
CA LYS A 105 1.94 -21.28 12.62
C LYS A 105 2.87 -22.47 12.46
N GLY A 106 3.77 -22.46 11.46
CA GLY A 106 4.75 -23.54 11.25
C GLY A 106 5.75 -23.71 12.40
N TRP A 107 5.98 -22.65 13.19
CA TRP A 107 6.79 -22.67 14.41
C TRP A 107 6.09 -23.33 15.61
N TYR A 108 4.76 -23.43 15.63
CA TYR A 108 3.99 -23.99 16.76
C TYR A 108 3.84 -25.53 16.69
N THR A 109 4.24 -26.15 15.58
CA THR A 109 4.09 -27.60 15.30
C THR A 109 5.39 -28.40 15.30
N LYS A 110 6.50 -27.83 15.77
CA LYS A 110 7.77 -28.54 16.04
C LYS A 110 8.22 -28.32 17.47
#